data_AF-A0A7C0Y386-F1
#
_entry.id   AF-A0A7C0Y386-F1
#
_cell.length_a   1.000
_cell.length_b   1.000
_cell.length_c   1.000
_cell.angle_alpha   90.00
_cell.angle_beta   90.00
_cell.angle_gamma   90.00
#
_symmetry.space_group_name_H-M   'P 1'
#
loop_
_entity.id
_entity.type
_entity.pdbx_description
1 polymer ?
#
loop_
_entity_poly.entity_id
_entity_poly.type
_entity_poly.pdbx_seq_one_letter_code
_entity_poly.pdbx_strand_id
1 'polypeptide(L)'
;YWMYSILIEDEFGMSRDELMERLKERGIETRTFFIPMHEQPAFLNLGLFKGERYPVAERLGKQGLYLPSSSGLRKEDINYICQVIKEVSGK
;
A
#
# COMPACT_ATOMS: atom_id res chain seq x y z
N TYR A 1 -3.16 -8.58 14.63
CA TYR A 1 -2.23 -8.46 13.50
C TYR A 1 -1.44 -7.17 13.65
N TRP A 2 -0.15 -7.16 13.32
CA TRP A 2 0.68 -5.94 13.46
C TRP A 2 0.41 -4.94 12.34
N MET A 3 0.37 -5.41 11.09
CA MET A 3 0.02 -4.62 9.91
C MET A 3 -1.15 -5.28 9.19
N TYR A 4 -2.08 -4.47 8.68
CA TYR A 4 -3.17 -4.95 7.84
C TYR A 4 -2.90 -4.57 6.39
N SER A 5 -2.44 -5.56 5.62
CA SER A 5 -1.91 -5.38 4.27
C SER A 5 -2.94 -5.78 3.21
N ILE A 6 -3.09 -4.97 2.16
CA ILE A 6 -3.92 -5.26 0.99
C ILE A 6 -3.12 -5.04 -0.30
N LEU A 7 -3.55 -5.68 -1.38
CA LEU A 7 -3.07 -5.42 -2.74
C LEU A 7 -4.18 -4.73 -3.53
N ILE A 8 -3.80 -3.72 -4.31
CA ILE A 8 -4.70 -3.04 -5.23
C ILE A 8 -4.54 -3.68 -6.61
N GLU A 9 -5.54 -4.45 -7.00
CA GLU A 9 -5.62 -5.13 -8.30
C GLU A 9 -6.20 -4.19 -9.37
N ASP A 10 -5.95 -4.50 -10.64
CA ASP A 10 -6.33 -3.62 -11.76
C ASP A 10 -7.86 -3.43 -11.85
N GLU A 11 -8.63 -4.45 -11.44
CA GLU A 11 -10.10 -4.46 -11.36
C GLU A 11 -10.67 -3.50 -10.31
N PHE A 12 -9.82 -2.96 -9.43
CA PHE A 12 -10.19 -1.89 -8.50
C PHE A 12 -10.39 -0.56 -9.22
N GLY A 13 -9.79 -0.38 -10.41
CA GLY A 13 -10.01 0.79 -11.27
C GLY A 13 -9.17 2.03 -10.91
N MET A 14 -8.24 1.93 -9.97
CA MET A 14 -7.27 2.98 -9.65
C MET A 14 -5.98 2.39 -9.09
N SER A 15 -4.90 3.17 -9.15
CA SER A 15 -3.60 2.76 -8.60
C SER A 15 -3.56 2.78 -7.08
N ARG A 16 -2.59 2.07 -6.50
CA ARG A 16 -2.27 2.09 -5.06
C ARG A 16 -2.04 3.52 -4.57
N ASP A 17 -1.23 4.30 -5.29
CA ASP A 17 -0.89 5.68 -4.90
C ASP A 17 -2.11 6.61 -4.99
N GLU A 18 -2.96 6.44 -6.00
CA GLU A 18 -4.21 7.21 -6.12
C GLU A 18 -5.17 6.92 -4.97
N LEU A 19 -5.35 5.64 -4.61
CA LEU A 19 -6.15 5.27 -3.45
C LEU A 19 -5.58 5.89 -2.16
N MET A 20 -4.25 5.83 -1.98
CA MET A 20 -3.60 6.42 -0.80
C MET A 20 -3.88 7.92 -0.68
N GLU A 21 -3.81 8.69 -1.77
CA GLU A 21 -4.11 10.12 -1.73
C GLU A 21 -5.59 10.39 -1.43
N ARG A 22 -6.51 9.68 -2.07
CA ARG A 22 -7.96 9.82 -1.79
C ARG A 22 -8.31 9.46 -0.33
N LEU A 23 -7.65 8.46 0.25
CA LEU A 23 -7.81 8.11 1.66
C LEU A 23 -7.25 9.20 2.59
N LYS A 24 -6.09 9.76 2.24
CA LYS A 24 -5.45 10.84 2.99
C LYS A 24 -6.31 12.11 3.00
N GLU A 25 -6.96 12.47 1.90
CA GLU A 25 -7.94 13.58 1.83
C GLU A 25 -9.11 13.39 2.80
N ARG A 26 -9.40 12.14 3.19
CA ARG A 26 -10.44 11.75 4.15
C ARG A 26 -9.89 11.53 5.57
N GLY A 27 -8.64 11.89 5.82
CA GLY A 27 -7.96 11.75 7.11
C GLY A 27 -7.47 10.34 7.43
N ILE A 28 -7.43 9.44 6.44
CA ILE A 28 -6.97 8.06 6.61
C ILE A 28 -5.54 7.95 6.11
N GLU A 29 -4.59 7.91 7.03
CA GLU A 29 -3.20 7.65 6.68
C GLU A 29 -2.95 6.18 6.34
N THR A 30 -2.18 5.97 5.28
CA THR A 30 -1.76 4.64 4.83
C THR A 30 -0.24 4.62 4.67
N ARG A 31 0.33 3.43 4.46
CA ARG A 31 1.76 3.26 4.16
C ARG A 31 1.91 2.33 2.97
N THR A 32 2.87 2.59 2.09
CA THR A 32 3.21 1.65 1.02
C THR A 32 3.80 0.37 1.61
N PHE A 33 3.75 -0.72 0.85
CA PHE A 33 4.64 -1.85 1.13
C PHE A 33 6.11 -1.43 1.07
N PHE A 34 6.97 -2.31 1.60
CA PHE A 34 8.41 -2.13 1.50
C PHE A 34 8.84 -2.19 0.04
N ILE A 35 9.74 -1.28 -0.31
CA ILE A 35 10.43 -1.31 -1.59
C ILE A 35 11.31 -2.57 -1.60
N PRO A 36 11.18 -3.44 -2.62
CA PRO A 36 12.04 -4.61 -2.77
C PRO A 36 13.52 -4.23 -2.67
N MET A 37 14.32 -5.09 -2.02
CA MET A 37 15.73 -4.79 -1.73
C MET A 37 16.52 -4.45 -3.00
N HIS A 38 16.29 -5.16 -4.09
CA HIS A 38 16.98 -4.92 -5.37
C HIS A 38 16.57 -3.60 -6.06
N GLU A 39 15.53 -2.92 -5.59
CA GLU A 39 15.09 -1.62 -6.09
C GLU A 39 15.50 -0.45 -5.19
N GLN A 40 16.03 -0.71 -3.99
CA GLN A 40 16.42 0.37 -3.08
C GLN A 40 17.71 1.07 -3.53
N PRO A 41 17.71 2.40 -3.66
CA PRO A 41 18.89 3.17 -4.10
C PRO A 41 20.15 2.90 -3.26
N ALA A 42 19.98 2.69 -1.94
CA ALA A 42 21.09 2.41 -1.04
C ALA A 42 21.89 1.15 -1.43
N PHE A 43 21.23 0.10 -1.93
CA PHE A 43 21.91 -1.12 -2.36
C PHE A 43 22.41 -1.03 -3.80
N LEU A 44 21.65 -0.37 -4.67
CA LEU A 44 22.07 -0.12 -6.05
C LEU A 44 23.36 0.71 -6.13
N ASN A 45 23.50 1.71 -5.27
CA ASN A 45 24.71 2.54 -5.18
C ASN A 45 25.96 1.76 -4.71
N LEU A 46 25.77 0.63 -4.04
CA LEU A 46 26.84 -0.30 -3.66
C LEU A 46 27.17 -1.32 -4.78
N GLY A 47 26.49 -1.23 -5.93
CA GLY A 47 26.64 -2.17 -7.03
C GLY A 47 25.97 -3.53 -6.80
N LEU A 48 25.14 -3.66 -5.77
CA LEU A 48 24.41 -4.90 -5.47
C LEU A 48 23.20 -5.06 -6.40
N PHE A 49 22.78 -6.32 -6.61
CA PHE A 49 21.57 -6.71 -7.36
C PHE A 49 21.51 -6.24 -8.83
N LYS A 50 22.67 -5.89 -9.42
CA LYS A 50 22.73 -5.37 -10.79
C LYS A 50 22.21 -6.39 -11.80
N GLY A 51 21.12 -6.05 -12.49
CA GLY A 51 20.50 -6.89 -13.51
C GLY A 51 19.54 -7.95 -12.97
N GLU A 52 19.35 -8.03 -11.65
CA GLU A 52 18.39 -8.95 -11.05
C GLU A 52 16.95 -8.46 -11.21
N ARG A 53 16.02 -9.42 -11.22
CA ARG A 53 14.58 -9.19 -11.33
C ARG A 53 13.85 -10.17 -10.42
N TYR A 54 12.91 -9.65 -9.64
CA TYR A 54 12.06 -10.43 -8.75
C TYR A 54 10.60 -10.02 -8.96
N PRO A 55 9.95 -10.52 -10.03
CA PRO A 55 8.65 -9.99 -10.50
C PRO A 55 7.56 -10.00 -9.44
N VAL A 56 7.57 -11.00 -8.55
CA VAL A 56 6.61 -11.07 -7.45
C VAL A 56 6.85 -9.96 -6.43
N ALA A 57 8.10 -9.74 -6.02
CA ALA A 57 8.43 -8.69 -5.06
C ALA A 57 8.15 -7.30 -5.65
N GLU A 58 8.53 -7.08 -6.91
CA GLU A 58 8.28 -5.85 -7.68
C GLU A 58 6.78 -5.53 -7.73
N ARG A 59 5.95 -6.53 -8.08
CA ARG A 59 4.50 -6.40 -8.10
C ARG A 59 3.93 -6.05 -6.73
N LEU A 60 4.35 -6.76 -5.67
CA LEU A 60 3.88 -6.53 -4.31
C LEU A 60 4.26 -5.12 -3.80
N GLY A 61 5.48 -4.65 -4.04
CA GLY A 61 5.92 -3.31 -3.65
C GLY A 61 5.12 -2.19 -4.34
N LYS A 62 4.80 -2.40 -5.62
CA LYS A 62 4.04 -1.45 -6.44
C LYS A 62 2.55 -1.40 -6.07
N GLN A 63 1.91 -2.54 -5.83
CA GLN A 63 0.46 -2.63 -5.63
C GLN A 63 0.03 -2.68 -4.16
N GLY A 64 0.95 -2.95 -3.23
CA GLY A 64 0.62 -3.17 -1.82
C GLY A 64 0.60 -1.92 -0.96
N LEU A 65 -0.33 -1.88 -0.02
CA LEU A 65 -0.38 -0.88 1.04
C LEU A 65 -0.80 -1.48 2.38
N TYR A 66 -0.42 -0.80 3.46
CA TYR A 66 -0.90 -1.05 4.81
C TYR A 66 -1.98 -0.04 5.18
N LEU A 67 -3.12 -0.56 5.64
CA LEU A 67 -4.18 0.20 6.27
C LEU A 67 -3.82 0.51 7.74
N PRO A 68 -4.48 1.49 8.38
CA PRO A 68 -4.36 1.70 9.82
C PRO A 68 -4.55 0.41 10.61
N SER A 69 -3.59 0.11 11.49
CA SER A 69 -3.59 -1.10 12.32
C SER A 69 -3.11 -0.84 13.76
N SER A 70 -3.25 0.41 14.22
CA SER A 70 -2.91 0.79 15.60
C SER A 70 -3.70 -0.03 16.62
N SER A 71 -3.09 -0.34 17.76
CA SER A 71 -3.75 -1.04 18.87
C SER A 71 -4.94 -0.26 19.45
N GLY A 72 -5.00 1.06 19.24
CA GLY A 72 -6.11 1.92 19.64
C GLY A 72 -7.21 2.10 18.59
N LEU A 73 -7.12 1.42 17.43
CA LEU A 73 -8.10 1.56 16.35
C LEU A 73 -9.46 0.97 16.78
N ARG A 74 -10.50 1.81 16.81
CA ARG A 74 -11.83 1.37 17.24
C ARG A 74 -12.60 0.76 16.08
N LYS A 75 -13.67 0.05 16.40
CA LYS A 75 -14.54 -0.57 15.40
C LYS A 75 -15.16 0.47 14.46
N GLU A 76 -15.50 1.63 14.99
CA GLU A 76 -16.06 2.76 14.23
C GLU A 76 -15.04 3.30 13.23
N ASP A 77 -13.76 3.37 13.62
CA ASP A 77 -12.68 3.82 12.74
C ASP A 77 -12.45 2.82 11.60
N ILE A 78 -12.51 1.50 11.89
CA ILE A 78 -12.45 0.45 10.86
C ILE A 78 -13.62 0.56 9.89
N ASN A 79 -14.85 0.73 10.41
CA ASN A 79 -16.04 0.88 9.58
C ASN A 79 -15.93 2.12 8.69
N TYR A 80 -15.43 3.24 9.22
CA TYR A 80 -15.18 4.45 8.45
C TYR A 80 -14.16 4.21 7.33
N ILE A 81 -13.03 3.55 7.62
CA ILE A 81 -12.04 3.18 6.59
C ILE A 81 -12.68 2.33 5.49
N CYS A 82 -13.44 1.29 5.86
CA CYS A 82 -14.13 0.44 4.88
C CYS A 82 -15.17 1.22 4.06
N GLN A 83 -15.91 2.14 4.68
CA GLN A 83 -16.88 2.98 3.99
C GLN A 83 -16.20 3.89 2.98
N VAL A 84 -15.13 4.60 3.39
CA VAL A 84 -14.40 5.50 2.49
C VAL A 84 -13.82 4.74 1.31
N ILE A 85 -13.24 3.54 1.53
CA ILE A 85 -12.71 2.70 0.43
C ILE A 85 -13.80 2.38 -0.60
N LYS A 86 -15.02 2.08 -0.17
CA LYS A 86 -16.16 1.85 -1.09
C LYS A 86 -16.51 3.12 -1.86
N GLU A 87 -16.72 4.23 -1.15
CA GLU A 87 -17.07 5.52 -1.74
C GLU A 87 -16.07 5.96 -2.81
N VAL A 88 -14.76 5.86 -2.54
CA VAL A 88 -13.73 6.28 -3.51
C VAL A 88 -13.63 5.33 -4.70
N SER A 89 -13.98 4.06 -4.52
CA SER A 89 -13.99 3.06 -5.60
C SER A 89 -15.17 3.22 -6.58
N GLY A 90 -16.18 4.03 -6.24
CA GLY A 90 -17.38 4.20 -7.06
C GLY A 90 -18.26 2.95 -7.13
N LYS A 91 -18.05 1.98 -6.23
CA LYS A 91 -18.83 0.74 -6.04
C LYS A 91 -19.51 0.78 -4.67
#